data_AF-A0A523R0F4-F1
#
_entry.id   AF-A0A523R0F4-F1
#
_cell.length_a   1.000
_cell.length_b   1.000
_cell.length_c   1.000
_cell.angle_alpha   90.00
_cell.angle_beta   90.00
_cell.angle_gamma   90.00
#
_symmetry.space_group_name_H-M   'P 1'
#
loop_
_entity.id
_entity.type
_entity.pdbx_description
1 polymer ?
#
loop_
_entity_poly.entity_id
_entity_poly.type
_entity_poly.pdbx_seq_one_letter_code
_entity_poly.pdbx_strand_id
1 'polypeptide(L)'
;MFWRKLLIGALVLLCTCFFGANLFAQTRADSTWPMFHHDMYHTGLSPLTGDMDTCSFLWSYTTSYVVFSSPALGDIDGDGKLEVVV
;
A
#
# COMPACT_ATOMS: atom_id res chain seq x y z
N MET A 1 28.91 32.95 28.68
CA MET A 1 28.55 32.92 27.23
C MET A 1 28.65 31.53 26.57
N PHE A 2 29.31 30.54 27.17
CA PHE A 2 29.50 29.19 26.59
C PHE A 2 28.23 28.30 26.63
N TRP A 3 27.44 28.39 27.70
CA TRP A 3 26.26 27.57 27.96
C TRP A 3 25.07 27.85 27.01
N ARG A 4 24.99 29.05 26.43
CA ARG A 4 23.94 29.42 25.46
C ARG A 4 24.10 28.71 24.12
N LYS A 5 25.32 28.31 23.73
CA LYS A 5 25.58 27.60 22.46
C LYS A 5 25.28 26.10 22.55
N LEU A 6 25.42 25.50 23.73
CA LEU A 6 25.09 24.10 24.00
C LEU A 6 23.58 23.84 24.01
N LEU A 7 22.78 24.76 24.57
CA LEU A 7 21.32 24.64 24.59
C LEU A 7 20.69 24.77 23.20
N ILE A 8 21.24 25.63 22.33
CA ILE A 8 20.78 25.78 20.94
C ILE A 8 21.13 24.54 20.11
N GLY A 9 22.31 23.94 20.34
CA GLY A 9 22.72 22.69 19.68
C GLY A 9 21.82 21.50 20.05
N ALA A 10 21.43 21.38 21.32
CA ALA A 10 20.52 20.33 21.80
C ALA A 10 19.09 20.47 21.25
N LEU A 11 18.60 21.71 21.07
CA LEU A 11 17.26 21.98 20.52
C LEU A 11 17.18 21.70 19.01
N VAL A 12 18.27 21.95 18.27
CA VAL A 12 18.36 21.65 16.82
C VAL A 12 18.45 20.13 16.59
N LEU A 13 19.16 19.40 17.45
CA LEU A 13 19.25 17.93 17.40
C LEU A 13 17.92 17.23 17.77
N LEU A 14 17.10 17.86 18.62
CA LEU A 14 15.75 17.41 18.92
C LEU A 14 14.75 17.70 17.79
N CYS A 15 15.02 18.68 16.93
CA CYS A 15 14.16 19.03 15.79
C CYS A 15 14.42 18.12 14.57
N THR A 16 15.66 17.65 14.39
CA THR A 16 16.03 16.76 13.28
C THR A 16 15.56 15.31 13.48
N CYS A 17 15.38 14.84 14.73
CA CYS A 17 14.79 13.52 14.97
C CYS A 17 13.25 13.49 14.82
N PHE A 18 12.55 14.62 14.94
CA PHE A 18 11.11 14.70 14.64
C PHE A 18 10.79 14.91 13.15
N PHE A 19 11.69 15.54 12.37
CA PHE A 19 11.51 15.70 10.92
C PHE A 19 11.95 14.48 10.10
N GLY A 20 12.87 13.64 10.62
CA GLY A 20 13.32 12.43 9.94
C GLY A 20 12.32 11.27 9.96
N ALA A 21 11.36 11.27 10.89
CA ALA A 21 10.37 10.19 11.03
C ALA A 21 9.18 10.28 10.07
N ASN A 22 9.02 11.39 9.33
CA ASN A 22 7.87 11.60 8.43
C ASN A 22 8.16 11.33 6.95
N LEU A 23 9.40 11.00 6.58
CA LEU A 23 9.77 10.69 5.17
C LEU A 23 9.66 9.21 4.81
N PHE A 24 9.32 8.36 5.79
CA PHE A 24 8.86 6.99 5.55
C PHE A 24 7.38 6.85 5.94
N ALA A 25 6.60 7.90 5.73
CA ALA A 25 5.15 7.76 5.72
C ALA A 25 4.75 7.17 4.36
N GLN A 26 4.29 5.91 4.41
CA GLN A 26 3.48 5.26 3.39
C GLN A 26 4.21 4.80 2.11
N THR A 27 4.99 3.70 2.17
CA THR A 27 4.74 2.69 1.13
C THR A 27 3.32 2.24 1.39
N ARG A 28 2.36 2.81 0.65
CA ARG A 28 0.99 2.34 0.62
C ARG A 28 1.06 0.82 0.48
N ALA A 29 0.82 0.09 1.57
CA ALA A 29 0.38 -1.30 1.51
C ALA A 29 -1.09 -1.31 1.05
N ASP A 30 -1.42 -0.39 0.15
CA ASP A 30 -2.75 -0.22 -0.38
C ASP A 30 -2.78 -1.22 -1.52
N SER A 31 -3.68 -2.18 -1.38
CA SER A 31 -4.07 -3.13 -2.41
C SER A 31 -3.81 -2.57 -3.80
N THR A 32 -3.03 -3.30 -4.58
CA THR A 32 -2.76 -2.92 -5.97
C THR A 32 -4.05 -2.92 -6.79
N TRP A 33 -5.17 -3.47 -6.32
CA TRP A 33 -6.43 -3.49 -7.08
C TRP A 33 -7.64 -3.25 -6.17
N PRO A 34 -7.83 -2.02 -5.64
CA PRO A 34 -8.80 -1.78 -4.57
C PRO A 34 -10.26 -1.72 -5.05
N MET A 35 -10.51 -1.64 -6.35
CA MET A 35 -11.84 -1.42 -6.91
C MET A 35 -12.00 -1.96 -8.32
N PHE A 36 -13.25 -1.93 -8.82
CA PHE A 36 -13.57 -2.25 -10.21
C PHE A 36 -12.66 -1.48 -11.17
N HIS A 37 -12.03 -2.22 -12.09
CA HIS A 37 -11.09 -1.66 -13.06
C HIS A 37 -9.91 -0.87 -12.45
N HIS A 38 -9.43 -1.27 -11.26
CA HIS A 38 -8.19 -0.81 -10.62
C HIS A 38 -8.18 0.65 -10.14
N ASP A 39 -8.57 1.60 -10.98
CA ASP A 39 -8.47 3.03 -10.75
C ASP A 39 -9.77 3.78 -11.04
N MET A 40 -9.81 5.06 -10.65
CA MET A 40 -10.97 5.93 -10.85
C MET A 40 -11.30 6.23 -12.32
N TYR A 41 -10.37 5.93 -13.24
CA TYR A 41 -10.58 6.07 -14.68
C TYR A 41 -11.07 4.75 -15.32
N HIS A 42 -11.19 3.69 -14.52
CA HIS A 42 -11.62 2.37 -14.92
C HIS A 42 -10.80 1.80 -16.09
N THR A 43 -9.48 1.97 -16.08
CA THR A 43 -8.62 1.49 -17.17
C THR A 43 -8.46 -0.02 -17.20
N GLY A 44 -8.58 -0.69 -16.05
CA GLY A 44 -8.30 -2.13 -15.92
C GLY A 44 -6.84 -2.50 -16.13
N LEU A 45 -5.91 -1.56 -15.99
CA LEU A 45 -4.48 -1.80 -16.15
C LEU A 45 -3.79 -2.02 -14.80
N SER A 46 -3.04 -3.12 -14.67
CA SER A 46 -2.11 -3.31 -13.56
C SER A 46 -0.78 -2.62 -13.87
N PRO A 47 -0.15 -1.91 -12.91
CA PRO A 47 1.21 -1.41 -13.07
C PRO A 47 2.28 -2.52 -12.94
N LEU A 48 1.88 -3.74 -12.54
CA LEU A 48 2.79 -4.86 -12.34
C LEU A 48 3.09 -5.56 -13.67
N THR A 49 4.37 -5.69 -13.99
CA THR A 49 4.80 -6.46 -15.17
C THR A 49 4.84 -7.97 -14.91
N GLY A 50 4.80 -8.40 -13.63
CA GLY A 50 4.75 -9.81 -13.22
C GLY A 50 5.86 -10.69 -13.80
N ASP A 51 5.82 -11.98 -13.49
CA ASP A 51 6.40 -13.00 -14.37
C ASP A 51 5.27 -13.45 -15.30
N MET A 52 5.24 -12.90 -16.51
CA MET A 52 4.25 -13.25 -17.52
C MET A 52 4.59 -14.53 -18.28
N ASP A 53 5.79 -15.09 -18.07
CA ASP A 53 6.26 -16.31 -18.74
C ASP A 53 5.83 -17.56 -17.97
N THR A 54 5.55 -17.44 -16.68
CA THR A 54 5.07 -18.55 -15.84
C THR A 54 3.63 -18.35 -15.37
N CYS A 55 2.72 -19.21 -15.85
CA CYS A 55 1.34 -19.25 -15.38
C CYS A 55 1.09 -20.59 -14.67
N SER A 56 0.71 -20.53 -13.39
CA SER A 56 0.35 -21.71 -12.60
C SER A 56 -0.98 -21.51 -11.89
N PHE A 57 -1.78 -22.58 -11.79
CA PHE A 57 -3.06 -22.55 -11.10
C PHE A 57 -2.84 -22.53 -9.58
N LEU A 58 -3.25 -21.43 -8.93
CA LEU A 58 -3.14 -21.28 -7.48
C LEU A 58 -4.42 -21.74 -6.76
N TRP A 59 -5.57 -21.23 -7.18
CA TRP A 59 -6.87 -21.52 -6.55
C TRP A 59 -8.05 -21.16 -7.47
N SER A 60 -9.25 -21.64 -7.11
CA SER A 60 -10.53 -21.23 -7.73
C SER A 60 -11.64 -21.13 -6.69
N TYR A 61 -12.65 -20.31 -7.00
CA TYR A 61 -13.85 -20.15 -6.18
C TYR A 61 -15.09 -20.09 -7.08
N THR A 62 -16.15 -20.81 -6.70
CA THR A 62 -17.42 -20.82 -7.45
C THR A 62 -18.38 -19.79 -6.88
N THR A 63 -18.70 -18.78 -7.67
CA THR A 63 -19.79 -17.85 -7.38
C THR A 63 -21.10 -18.50 -7.84
N SER A 64 -22.08 -18.66 -6.95
CA SER A 64 -23.36 -19.34 -7.24
C SER A 64 -24.22 -18.68 -8.33
N TYR A 65 -23.80 -17.52 -8.83
CA TYR A 65 -24.46 -16.73 -9.87
C TYR A 65 -23.44 -16.10 -10.82
N VAL A 66 -23.94 -15.44 -11.87
CA VAL A 66 -23.15 -14.69 -12.84
C VAL A 66 -22.50 -13.47 -12.17
N VAL A 67 -21.20 -13.30 -12.42
CA VAL A 67 -20.40 -12.16 -11.95
C VAL A 67 -20.16 -11.21 -13.12
N PHE A 68 -20.50 -9.95 -12.96
CA PHE A 68 -20.22 -8.88 -13.93
C PHE A 68 -19.09 -7.93 -13.48
N SER A 69 -18.64 -8.05 -12.23
CA SER A 69 -17.56 -7.28 -11.61
C SER A 69 -16.18 -7.85 -11.95
N SER A 70 -15.15 -7.00 -11.86
CA SER A 70 -13.76 -7.44 -11.66
C SER A 70 -13.51 -7.59 -10.16
N PRO A 71 -12.64 -8.54 -9.74
CA PRO A 71 -12.30 -8.71 -8.33
C PRO A 71 -11.64 -7.45 -7.77
N ALA A 72 -11.84 -7.19 -6.48
CA ALA A 72 -11.11 -6.20 -5.70
C ALA A 72 -10.24 -6.91 -4.65
N LEU A 73 -9.09 -6.33 -4.37
CA LEU A 73 -8.16 -6.75 -3.34
C LEU A 73 -8.17 -5.74 -2.20
N GLY A 74 -7.98 -6.16 -0.95
CA GLY A 74 -7.89 -5.26 0.20
C GLY A 74 -7.55 -6.02 1.48
N ASP A 75 -6.83 -5.38 2.39
CA ASP A 75 -6.67 -5.87 3.77
C ASP A 75 -7.90 -5.43 4.57
N ILE A 76 -8.82 -6.37 4.79
CA ILE A 76 -10.14 -6.11 5.38
C ILE A 76 -10.10 -6.32 6.89
N ASP A 77 -9.29 -7.26 7.37
CA ASP A 77 -9.23 -7.62 8.79
C ASP A 77 -8.01 -7.03 9.55
N GLY A 78 -7.11 -6.36 8.86
CA GLY A 78 -5.96 -5.66 9.41
C GLY A 78 -4.79 -6.58 9.75
N ASP A 79 -4.73 -7.78 9.17
CA ASP A 79 -3.65 -8.75 9.41
C ASP A 79 -2.42 -8.55 8.49
N GLY A 80 -2.50 -7.60 7.55
CA GLY A 80 -1.45 -7.28 6.58
C GLY A 80 -1.44 -8.18 5.35
N LYS A 81 -2.42 -9.07 5.16
CA LYS A 81 -2.63 -9.83 3.92
C LYS A 81 -3.75 -9.20 3.09
N LEU A 82 -3.80 -9.57 1.81
CA LEU A 82 -4.86 -9.10 0.91
C LEU A 82 -5.92 -10.18 0.75
N GLU A 83 -7.18 -9.78 0.92
CA GLU A 83 -8.36 -10.59 0.64
C GLU A 83 -8.91 -10.26 -0.75
N VAL A 84 -9.54 -11.25 -1.38
CA VAL A 84 -10.23 -11.09 -2.68
C VAL A 84 -11.73 -10.93 -2.43
N VAL A 85 -12.32 -9.89 -3.01
CA VAL A 85 -13.76 -9.62 -3.01
C VAL A 85 -14.27 -9.66 -4.45
N VAL A 86 -15.39 -10.34 -4.69
CA VAL A 86 -15.99 -10.56 -6.02
C VAL A 86 -17.47 -10.21 -6.02
#